data_AF-A0A059BNB3-F1
#
_entry.id   AF-A0A059BNB3-F1
#
_cell.length_a   1.000
_cell.length_b   1.000
_cell.length_c   1.000
_cell.angle_alpha   90.00
_cell.angle_beta   90.00
_cell.angle_gamma   90.00
#
_symmetry.space_group_name_H-M   'P 1'
#
loop_
_entity.id
_entity.type
_entity.pdbx_description
1 polymer ?
#
loop_
_entity_poly.entity_id
_entity_poly.type
_entity_poly.pdbx_seq_one_letter_code
_entity_poly.pdbx_strand_id
1 'polypeptide(L)'
;MAKTPCQCCCGFIFTCGLSALFLWLTLRVSKPSCSIRQFYLPALNRSLDQPTNATIFMNVKLSNGNKEKGIYYDPVNLTVFYYGDANQTKWFQTIPKFYQGHQKTAKKDANVATSGVNWTVVVAKNESSVFRVDLATTVRFKIMVWKTKRYKRIQTDPV
;
A
#
# COMPACT_ATOMS: atom_id res chain seq x y z
N MET A 1 58.27 -8.77 -12.93
CA MET A 1 57.82 -7.83 -11.87
C MET A 1 57.11 -8.61 -10.78
N ALA A 2 57.76 -8.80 -9.63
CA ALA A 2 57.16 -9.49 -8.49
C ALA A 2 56.16 -8.54 -7.82
N LYS A 3 54.87 -8.92 -7.76
CA LYS A 3 53.88 -8.20 -6.96
C LYS A 3 54.29 -8.36 -5.49
N THR A 4 54.55 -7.26 -4.79
CA THR A 4 54.84 -7.31 -3.35
C THR A 4 53.63 -7.91 -2.61
N PRO A 5 53.86 -8.70 -1.56
CA PRO A 5 52.79 -9.42 -0.85
C PRO A 5 51.67 -8.48 -0.35
N CYS A 6 52.02 -7.23 -0.02
CA CYS A 6 51.08 -6.18 0.37
C CYS A 6 50.07 -5.81 -0.73
N GLN A 7 50.48 -5.81 -2.00
CA GLN A 7 49.64 -5.40 -3.13
C GLN A 7 48.59 -6.47 -3.50
N CYS A 8 48.84 -7.75 -3.16
CA CYS A 8 47.89 -8.83 -3.37
C CYS A 8 46.76 -8.79 -2.31
N CYS A 9 47.11 -8.55 -1.04
CA CYS A 9 46.16 -8.49 0.07
C CYS A 9 45.19 -7.31 -0.05
N CYS A 10 45.67 -6.12 -0.41
CA CYS A 10 44.81 -4.95 -0.60
C CYS A 10 43.82 -5.13 -1.76
N GLY A 11 44.25 -5.76 -2.86
CA GLY A 11 43.38 -6.06 -4.00
C GLY A 11 42.25 -7.03 -3.63
N PHE A 12 42.56 -8.08 -2.86
CA PHE A 12 41.56 -9.04 -2.39
C PHE A 12 40.53 -8.41 -1.44
N ILE A 13 41.00 -7.61 -0.48
CA ILE A 13 40.09 -6.91 0.45
C ILE A 13 39.15 -5.98 -0.32
N PHE A 14 39.68 -5.25 -1.31
CA PHE A 14 38.87 -4.35 -2.13
C PHE A 14 37.80 -5.10 -2.94
N THR A 15 38.15 -6.22 -3.60
CA THR A 15 37.18 -7.00 -4.38
C THR A 15 36.13 -7.68 -3.48
N CYS A 16 36.51 -8.18 -2.31
CA CYS A 16 35.57 -8.69 -1.31
C CYS A 16 34.62 -7.60 -0.79
N GLY A 17 35.15 -6.42 -0.46
CA GLY A 17 34.33 -5.29 -0.03
C GLY A 17 33.35 -4.83 -1.11
N LEU A 18 33.82 -4.72 -2.35
CA LEU A 18 33.00 -4.30 -3.49
C LEU A 18 31.92 -5.33 -3.83
N SER A 19 32.24 -6.63 -3.80
CA SER A 19 31.26 -7.69 -4.02
C SER A 19 30.22 -7.75 -2.90
N ALA A 20 30.63 -7.57 -1.64
CA ALA A 20 29.70 -7.46 -0.51
C ALA A 20 28.76 -6.24 -0.67
N LEU A 21 29.30 -5.09 -1.13
CA LEU A 21 28.51 -3.90 -1.40
C LEU A 21 27.47 -4.15 -2.51
N PHE A 22 27.87 -4.74 -3.63
CA PHE A 22 26.95 -5.10 -4.71
C PHE A 22 25.89 -6.11 -4.24
N LEU A 23 26.29 -7.13 -3.49
CA LEU A 23 25.36 -8.11 -2.92
C LEU A 23 24.32 -7.43 -2.02
N TRP A 24 24.75 -6.51 -1.15
CA TRP A 24 23.85 -5.72 -0.31
C TRP A 24 22.85 -4.91 -1.15
N LEU A 25 23.35 -4.16 -2.14
CA LEU A 25 22.52 -3.34 -3.03
C LEU A 25 21.47 -4.18 -3.76
N THR A 26 21.85 -5.36 -4.24
CA THR A 26 20.94 -6.29 -4.93
C THR A 26 19.94 -6.94 -3.99
N LEU A 27 20.27 -7.18 -2.71
CA LEU A 27 19.32 -7.76 -1.74
C LEU A 27 18.39 -6.73 -1.10
N ARG A 28 18.75 -5.45 -1.09
CA ARG A 28 17.94 -4.37 -0.50
C ARG A 28 16.55 -4.29 -1.17
N VAL A 29 15.50 -4.40 -0.36
CA VAL A 29 14.10 -4.24 -0.79
C VAL A 29 13.62 -2.82 -0.51
N SER A 30 12.91 -2.25 -1.46
CA SER A 30 12.14 -1.01 -1.30
C SER A 30 10.72 -1.36 -0.87
N LYS A 31 10.16 -0.55 0.04
CA LYS A 31 8.78 -0.70 0.50
C LYS A 31 7.82 -0.42 -0.67
N PRO A 32 6.74 -1.21 -0.83
CA PRO A 32 5.71 -0.88 -1.80
C PRO A 32 5.02 0.42 -1.41
N SER A 33 4.71 1.24 -2.41
CA SER A 33 3.87 2.42 -2.24
C SER A 33 2.41 2.01 -2.41
N CYS A 34 1.54 2.54 -1.56
CA CYS A 34 0.11 2.42 -1.71
C CYS A 34 -0.50 3.81 -1.65
N SER A 35 -1.50 4.04 -2.48
CA SER A 35 -2.23 5.30 -2.56
C SER A 35 -3.66 5.04 -3.01
N ILE A 36 -4.60 5.83 -2.51
CA ILE A 36 -5.97 5.85 -3.01
C ILE A 36 -6.05 6.76 -4.22
N ARG A 37 -6.50 6.22 -5.36
CA ARG A 37 -6.59 6.95 -6.64
C ARG A 37 -7.91 7.67 -6.78
N GLN A 38 -8.98 7.01 -6.37
CA GLN A 38 -10.34 7.48 -6.48
C GLN A 38 -11.07 7.06 -5.23
N PHE A 39 -11.89 7.97 -4.73
CA PHE A 39 -12.79 7.77 -3.61
C PHE A 39 -14.10 8.44 -3.97
N TYR A 40 -15.18 7.67 -3.99
CA TYR A 40 -16.48 8.17 -4.39
C TYR A 40 -17.56 7.57 -3.51
N LEU A 41 -18.36 8.44 -2.90
CA LEU A 41 -19.52 8.07 -2.11
C LEU A 41 -20.75 8.73 -2.76
N PRO A 42 -21.58 7.98 -3.52
CA PRO A 42 -22.77 8.54 -4.17
C PRO A 42 -23.72 9.21 -3.19
N ALA A 43 -23.82 8.69 -1.96
CA ALA A 43 -24.64 9.25 -0.88
C ALA A 43 -24.32 10.72 -0.53
N LEU A 44 -23.13 11.22 -0.87
CA LEU A 44 -22.75 12.64 -0.68
C LEU A 44 -22.95 13.50 -1.95
N ASN A 45 -23.29 12.89 -3.08
CA ASN A 45 -23.42 13.59 -4.35
C ASN A 45 -24.81 14.23 -4.48
N ARG A 46 -24.86 15.56 -4.36
CA ARG A 46 -26.10 16.37 -4.42
C ARG A 46 -26.70 16.48 -5.81
N SER A 47 -25.92 16.20 -6.86
CA SER A 47 -26.40 16.29 -8.24
C SER A 47 -27.17 15.04 -8.69
N LEU A 48 -27.23 14.00 -7.84
CA LEU A 48 -28.03 12.80 -8.10
C LEU A 48 -29.43 13.01 -7.53
N ASP A 49 -30.44 12.77 -8.36
CA ASP A 49 -31.82 12.68 -7.90
C ASP A 49 -31.97 11.40 -7.04
N GLN A 50 -31.89 11.57 -5.72
CA GLN A 50 -32.01 10.53 -4.67
C GLN A 50 -30.82 9.57 -4.57
N PRO A 51 -29.69 9.98 -3.96
CA PRO A 51 -28.57 9.09 -3.73
C PRO A 51 -28.88 8.13 -2.57
N THR A 52 -29.48 6.97 -2.88
CA THR A 52 -29.74 5.89 -1.91
C THR A 52 -28.55 4.96 -1.72
N ASN A 53 -27.57 5.01 -2.63
CA ASN A 53 -26.41 4.12 -2.58
C ASN A 53 -25.35 4.63 -1.58
N ALA A 54 -25.35 4.02 -0.41
CA ALA A 54 -24.44 4.27 0.70
C ALA A 54 -23.13 3.44 0.60
N THR A 55 -22.71 3.06 -0.61
CA THR A 55 -21.47 2.31 -0.84
C THR A 55 -20.35 3.28 -1.23
N ILE A 56 -19.23 3.21 -0.52
CA ILE A 56 -18.00 3.90 -0.90
C ILE A 56 -17.29 3.06 -1.96
N PHE A 57 -17.04 3.65 -3.12
CA PHE A 57 -16.23 3.08 -4.20
C PHE A 57 -14.82 3.64 -4.11
N MET A 58 -13.83 2.76 -3.97
CA MET A 58 -12.42 3.13 -3.92
C MET A 58 -11.61 2.38 -4.96
N ASN A 59 -10.65 3.08 -5.58
CA ASN A 59 -9.60 2.47 -6.37
C ASN A 59 -8.26 2.57 -5.62
N VAL A 60 -7.77 1.43 -5.15
CA VAL A 60 -6.50 1.32 -4.44
C VAL A 60 -5.38 1.01 -5.43
N LYS A 61 -4.37 1.88 -5.49
CA LYS A 61 -3.16 1.65 -6.28
C LYS A 61 -2.02 1.17 -5.39
N LEU A 62 -1.48 0.00 -5.70
CA LEU A 62 -0.27 -0.54 -5.10
C LEU A 62 0.85 -0.56 -6.14
N SER A 63 1.98 0.08 -5.84
CA SER A 63 3.14 0.18 -6.74
C SER A 63 4.34 -0.54 -6.16
N ASN A 64 4.91 -1.46 -6.94
CA ASN A 64 6.15 -2.14 -6.60
C ASN A 64 7.31 -1.48 -7.36
N GLY A 65 8.05 -0.60 -6.68
CA GLY A 65 9.24 0.06 -7.24
C GLY A 65 10.51 -0.80 -7.24
N ASN A 66 10.45 -2.06 -6.78
CA ASN A 66 11.63 -2.93 -6.80
C ASN A 66 11.95 -3.35 -8.25
N LYS A 67 13.23 -3.33 -8.61
CA LYS A 67 13.68 -3.63 -9.99
C LYS A 67 13.53 -5.10 -10.38
N GLU A 68 13.84 -6.00 -9.45
CA GLU A 68 13.93 -7.44 -9.70
C GLU A 68 13.05 -8.28 -8.76
N LYS A 69 12.48 -7.64 -7.73
CA LYS A 69 11.82 -8.34 -6.62
C LYS A 69 10.31 -8.24 -6.76
N GLY A 70 9.64 -9.39 -6.82
CA GLY A 70 8.19 -9.46 -6.72
C GLY A 70 7.70 -9.29 -5.28
N ILE A 71 6.42 -8.96 -5.11
CA ILE A 71 5.79 -8.81 -3.80
C ILE A 71 4.57 -9.72 -3.73
N TYR A 72 4.52 -10.59 -2.74
CA TYR A 72 3.30 -11.27 -2.32
C TYR A 72 2.66 -10.47 -1.21
N TYR A 73 1.45 -9.99 -1.46
CA TYR A 73 0.60 -9.39 -0.44
C TYR A 73 -0.27 -10.48 0.16
N ASP A 74 -0.24 -10.59 1.49
CA ASP A 74 -1.33 -11.20 2.24
C ASP A 74 -2.59 -10.31 2.09
N PRO A 75 -3.78 -10.73 2.55
CA PRO A 75 -4.98 -9.93 2.42
C PRO A 75 -4.75 -8.48 2.90
N VAL A 76 -5.18 -7.53 2.09
CA VAL A 76 -5.03 -6.10 2.39
C VAL A 76 -6.29 -5.64 3.06
N ASN A 77 -6.20 -5.33 4.34
CA ASN A 77 -7.30 -4.85 5.16
C ASN A 77 -7.39 -3.34 5.03
N LEU A 78 -8.55 -2.87 4.58
CA LEU A 78 -8.94 -1.48 4.49
C LEU A 78 -9.82 -1.14 5.68
N THR A 79 -9.51 -0.04 6.35
CA THR A 79 -10.37 0.56 7.38
C THR A 79 -10.67 1.98 6.96
N VAL A 80 -11.93 2.26 6.66
CA VAL A 80 -12.40 3.60 6.32
C VAL A 80 -12.96 4.23 7.59
N PHE A 81 -12.45 5.39 7.97
CA PHE A 81 -12.92 6.20 9.08
C PHE A 81 -13.67 7.41 8.57
N TYR A 82 -14.75 7.72 9.25
CA TYR A 82 -15.56 8.91 9.01
C TYR A 82 -15.65 9.75 10.28
N TYR A 83 -15.39 11.05 10.13
CA TYR A 83 -15.35 12.04 11.21
C TYR A 83 -16.37 13.16 10.94
N GLY A 84 -17.66 12.83 10.93
CA GLY A 84 -18.73 13.82 10.68
C GLY A 84 -19.66 14.12 11.85
N ASP A 85 -19.68 13.28 12.90
CA ASP A 85 -20.44 13.52 14.13
C ASP A 85 -19.51 13.34 15.35
N ALA A 86 -20.04 13.50 16.56
CA ALA A 86 -19.32 13.25 17.81
C ALA A 86 -18.75 11.81 17.94
N ASN A 87 -19.23 10.88 17.11
CA ASN A 87 -18.76 9.50 17.06
C ASN A 87 -17.98 9.20 15.78
N GLN A 88 -16.78 8.65 15.95
CA GLN A 88 -15.97 8.09 14.87
C GLN A 88 -16.59 6.79 14.37
N THR A 89 -17.08 6.78 13.13
CA THR A 89 -17.58 5.56 12.49
C THR A 89 -16.48 4.92 11.67
N LYS A 90 -16.43 3.58 11.65
CA LYS A 90 -15.46 2.82 10.86
C LYS A 90 -16.11 1.68 10.09
N TRP A 91 -15.65 1.48 8.86
CA TRP A 91 -16.06 0.38 8.00
C TRP A 91 -14.85 -0.38 7.47
N PHE A 92 -15.04 -1.68 7.22
CA PHE A 92 -13.96 -2.58 6.87
C PHE A 92 -14.17 -3.20 5.49
N GLN A 93 -13.09 -3.40 4.77
CA GLN A 93 -13.08 -4.14 3.52
C GLN A 93 -11.75 -4.84 3.32
N THR A 94 -11.74 -5.99 2.66
CA THR A 94 -10.50 -6.74 2.42
C THR A 94 -10.30 -6.98 0.93
N ILE A 95 -9.14 -6.59 0.42
CA ILE A 95 -8.70 -6.99 -0.92
C ILE A 95 -8.02 -8.37 -0.78
N PRO A 96 -8.42 -9.37 -1.57
CA PRO A 96 -7.81 -10.70 -1.53
C PRO A 96 -6.30 -10.66 -1.75
N LYS A 97 -5.59 -11.61 -1.13
CA LYS A 97 -4.15 -11.81 -1.31
C LYS A 97 -3.80 -11.91 -2.80
N PHE A 98 -2.68 -11.31 -3.21
CA PHE A 98 -2.25 -11.35 -4.61
C PHE A 98 -0.74 -11.21 -4.74
N TYR A 99 -0.22 -11.62 -5.90
CA TYR A 99 1.16 -11.42 -6.29
C TYR A 99 1.28 -10.23 -7.24
N GLN A 100 2.32 -9.43 -7.04
CA GLN A 100 2.69 -8.31 -7.88
C GLN A 100 4.13 -8.49 -8.38
N GLY A 101 4.32 -8.46 -9.70
CA GLY A 101 5.65 -8.49 -10.32
C GLY A 101 6.49 -7.25 -9.96
N HIS A 102 7.79 -7.30 -10.27
CA HIS A 102 8.71 -6.18 -10.10
C HIS A 102 8.38 -5.04 -11.08
N GLN A 103 8.55 -3.79 -10.65
CA GLN A 103 8.23 -2.59 -11.44
C GLN A 103 6.80 -2.54 -12.00
N LYS A 104 5.87 -3.29 -11.39
CA LYS A 104 4.45 -3.31 -11.78
C LYS A 104 3.63 -2.46 -10.83
N THR A 105 2.48 -2.03 -11.32
CA THR A 105 1.42 -1.40 -10.52
C THR A 105 0.20 -2.30 -10.54
N ALA A 106 -0.40 -2.57 -9.38
CA ALA A 106 -1.70 -3.20 -9.26
C ALA A 106 -2.75 -2.13 -8.93
N LYS A 107 -3.89 -2.19 -9.60
CA LYS A 107 -5.10 -1.43 -9.26
C LYS A 107 -6.12 -2.42 -8.72
N LYS A 108 -6.75 -2.08 -7.59
CA LYS A 108 -7.69 -2.93 -6.87
C LYS A 108 -8.90 -2.10 -6.49
N ASP A 109 -10.06 -2.51 -6.98
CA ASP A 109 -11.31 -1.89 -6.59
C ASP A 109 -11.75 -2.43 -5.22
N ALA A 110 -12.27 -1.54 -4.40
CA ALA A 110 -12.76 -1.85 -3.07
C ALA A 110 -14.07 -1.08 -2.84
N ASN A 111 -15.13 -1.85 -2.61
CA ASN A 111 -16.46 -1.31 -2.34
C ASN A 111 -16.76 -1.54 -0.86
N VAL A 112 -17.15 -0.49 -0.16
CA VAL A 112 -17.38 -0.53 1.30
C VAL A 112 -18.79 -0.04 1.57
N ALA A 113 -19.66 -0.94 2.00
CA ALA A 113 -20.99 -0.58 2.43
C ALA A 113 -20.90 0.22 3.74
N THR A 114 -21.49 1.41 3.76
CA THR A 114 -21.57 2.22 4.98
C THR A 114 -22.85 1.89 5.74
N SER A 115 -22.76 1.98 7.06
CA SER A 115 -23.86 1.74 8.00
C SER A 115 -23.68 2.62 9.22
N GLY A 116 -24.79 2.95 9.90
CA GLY A 116 -24.77 3.78 11.11
C GLY A 116 -24.67 5.29 10.87
N VAL A 117 -24.70 5.75 9.62
CA VAL A 117 -24.70 7.17 9.25
C VAL A 117 -25.92 7.48 8.41
N ASN A 118 -26.66 8.53 8.78
CA ASN A 118 -27.78 9.04 7.98
C ASN A 118 -27.28 10.08 6.98
N TRP A 119 -26.94 9.63 5.77
CA TRP A 119 -26.37 10.49 4.73
C TRP A 119 -27.29 11.62 4.29
N THR A 120 -28.62 11.44 4.36
CA THR A 120 -29.58 12.50 4.02
C THR A 120 -29.42 13.70 4.97
N VAL A 121 -29.21 13.43 6.26
CA VAL A 121 -28.95 14.48 7.27
C VAL A 121 -27.60 15.13 7.04
N VAL A 122 -26.55 14.34 6.77
CA VAL A 122 -25.20 14.86 6.50
C VAL A 122 -25.20 15.79 5.29
N VAL A 123 -25.86 15.37 4.20
CA VAL A 123 -25.98 16.17 2.97
C VAL A 123 -26.76 17.47 3.23
N ALA A 124 -27.83 17.41 4.03
CA ALA A 124 -28.66 18.56 4.39
C ALA A 124 -27.92 19.58 5.28
N LYS A 125 -27.08 19.12 6.21
CA LYS A 125 -26.25 20.00 7.07
C LYS A 125 -25.24 20.83 6.27
N ASN A 126 -24.84 20.35 5.09
CA ASN A 126 -23.87 21.00 4.21
C ASN A 126 -22.50 21.29 4.86
N GLU A 127 -22.08 20.42 5.78
CA GLU A 127 -20.80 20.50 6.46
C GLU A 127 -19.71 19.68 5.73
N SER A 128 -18.45 20.05 5.96
CA SER A 128 -17.31 19.29 5.44
C SER A 128 -17.21 17.93 6.13
N SER A 129 -17.19 16.87 5.34
CA SER A 129 -17.02 15.50 5.80
C SER A 129 -15.58 15.05 5.61
N VAL A 130 -14.91 14.63 6.68
CA VAL A 130 -13.52 14.15 6.62
C VAL A 130 -13.48 12.63 6.64
N PHE A 131 -12.81 12.04 5.64
CA PHE A 131 -12.54 10.61 5.59
C PHE A 131 -11.05 10.33 5.79
N ARG A 132 -10.76 9.17 6.38
CA ARG A 132 -9.40 8.61 6.42
C ARG A 132 -9.46 7.15 6.08
N VAL A 133 -8.48 6.67 5.34
CA VAL A 133 -8.43 5.26 4.97
C VAL A 133 -7.09 4.68 5.37
N ASP A 134 -7.16 3.68 6.25
CA ASP A 134 -6.03 2.91 6.70
C ASP A 134 -5.93 1.60 5.92
N LEU A 135 -4.71 1.26 5.55
CA LEU A 135 -4.38 0.12 4.74
C LEU A 135 -3.33 -0.73 5.44
N ALA A 136 -3.76 -1.87 5.98
CA ALA A 136 -2.93 -2.81 6.71
C ALA A 136 -2.76 -4.11 5.91
N THR A 137 -1.52 -4.51 5.66
CA THR A 137 -1.20 -5.76 4.97
C THR A 137 0.12 -6.33 5.46
N THR A 138 0.35 -7.60 5.16
CA THR A 138 1.64 -8.24 5.37
C THR A 138 2.24 -8.59 4.02
N VAL A 139 3.51 -8.25 3.81
CA VAL A 139 4.19 -8.44 2.53
C VAL A 139 5.34 -9.45 2.65
N ARG A 140 5.57 -10.20 1.58
CA ARG A 140 6.74 -11.08 1.40
C ARG A 140 7.38 -10.76 0.06
N PHE A 141 8.69 -10.50 0.06
CA PHE A 141 9.42 -10.23 -1.16
C PHE A 141 9.91 -11.54 -1.78
N LYS A 142 9.71 -11.71 -3.08
CA LYS A 142 10.29 -12.80 -3.87
C LYS A 142 11.63 -12.32 -4.42
N ILE A 143 12.71 -12.97 -4.02
CA ILE A 143 14.07 -12.71 -4.51
C ILE A 143 14.53 -13.99 -5.20
N MET A 144 14.61 -13.98 -6.52
CA MET A 144 14.92 -15.16 -7.34
C MET A 144 14.01 -16.35 -6.98
N VAL A 145 14.55 -17.34 -6.25
CA VAL A 145 13.86 -18.60 -5.89
C VAL A 145 13.31 -18.57 -4.46
N TRP A 146 13.81 -17.71 -3.58
CA TRP A 146 13.39 -17.65 -2.18
C TRP A 146 12.43 -16.48 -1.87
N LYS A 147 11.73 -16.62 -0.74
CA LYS A 147 10.82 -15.59 -0.20
C LYS A 147 11.38 -15.09 1.12
N THR A 148 11.29 -13.78 1.35
CA THR A 148 11.66 -13.21 2.64
C THR A 148 10.67 -13.60 3.73
N LYS A 149 11.05 -13.31 4.99
CA LYS A 149 10.08 -13.27 6.10
C LYS A 149 8.96 -12.28 5.80
N ARG A 150 7.86 -12.43 6.55
CA ARG A 150 6.70 -11.55 6.49
C ARG A 150 7.02 -10.21 7.14
N TYR A 151 6.71 -9.12 6.45
CA TYR A 151 6.82 -7.76 6.99
C TYR A 151 5.44 -7.12 7.08
N LYS A 152 5.07 -6.65 8.27
CA LYS A 152 3.83 -5.90 8.46
C LYS A 152 3.97 -4.51 7.85
N ARG A 153 2.92 -4.05 7.17
CA ARG A 153 2.85 -2.74 6.54
C ARG A 153 1.51 -2.11 6.88
N ILE A 154 1.56 -0.93 7.48
CA ILE A 154 0.41 -0.08 7.77
C ILE A 154 0.65 1.24 7.05
N GLN A 155 -0.36 1.78 6.40
CA GLN A 155 -0.34 3.08 5.74
C GLN A 155 -1.67 3.76 5.93
N THR A 156 -1.61 5.04 6.25
CA THR A 156 -2.77 5.90 6.41
C THR A 156 -2.73 6.93 5.30
N ASP A 157 -3.81 7.02 4.54
CA ASP A 157 -4.00 8.05 3.54
C ASP A 157 -5.24 8.89 3.94
N PRO A 158 -5.11 10.23 4.10
CA PRO A 158 -6.26 11.11 4.23
C PRO A 158 -6.97 11.21 2.88
N VAL A 159 -8.30 11.21 2.87
CA VAL A 159 -9.10 11.20 1.65
C VAL A 159 -10.26 12.18 1.75
#